data_AF-A0A6I2G111-F1
#
_entry.id   AF-A0A6I2G111-F1
#
_cell.length_a   1.000
_cell.length_b   1.000
_cell.length_c   1.000
_cell.angle_alpha   90.00
_cell.angle_beta   90.00
_cell.angle_gamma   90.00
#
_symmetry.space_group_name_H-M   'P 1'
#
loop_
_entity.id
_entity.type
_entity.pdbx_description
1 polymer ?
#
loop_
_entity_poly.entity_id
_entity_poly.type
_entity_poly.pdbx_seq_one_letter_code
_entity_poly.pdbx_strand_id
1 'polypeptide(L)'
;MAEAIEKAAASLDITGSRALRVLLHAGVSTLWPMLKSTPDRQLSAYESTIAVLRRRWEGGQTVCVPDPEGSAMFRQLDQEVTEFLGLCAQRSGTQWLEPVDAIAAYLLAVIQGMVLRWLADCDDEISLVVLDDLVSYLSTKAVDL
;
A
#
# COMPACT_ATOMS: atom_id res chain seq x y z
N MET A 1 -5.94 -1.01 10.24
CA MET A 1 -6.58 -0.81 8.93
C MET A 1 -7.94 -1.52 8.82
N ALA A 2 -8.04 -2.83 8.99
CA ALA A 2 -9.31 -3.57 8.88
C ALA A 2 -10.43 -2.98 9.76
N GLU A 3 -10.16 -2.68 11.03
CA GLU A 3 -11.14 -2.06 11.94
C GLU A 3 -11.66 -0.70 11.42
N ALA A 4 -10.79 0.12 10.83
CA ALA A 4 -11.17 1.41 10.28
C ALA A 4 -12.07 1.27 9.04
N ILE A 5 -11.81 0.25 8.21
CA ILE A 5 -12.67 -0.09 7.07
C ILE A 5 -14.02 -0.57 7.56
N GLU A 6 -14.07 -1.48 8.53
CA GLU A 6 -15.32 -1.99 9.10
C GLU A 6 -16.16 -0.88 9.72
N LYS A 7 -15.51 0.02 10.48
CA LYS A 7 -16.17 1.19 11.05
C LYS A 7 -16.71 2.13 9.96
N ALA A 8 -15.95 2.37 8.90
CA ALA A 8 -16.41 3.19 7.78
C ALA A 8 -17.59 2.51 7.05
N ALA A 9 -17.48 1.22 6.74
CA ALA A 9 -18.50 0.41 6.10
C ALA A 9 -19.82 0.40 6.89
N ALA A 10 -19.76 0.25 8.22
CA ALA A 10 -20.93 0.28 9.09
C ALA A 10 -21.68 1.63 9.12
N SER A 11 -21.04 2.70 8.67
CA SER A 11 -21.59 4.06 8.62
C SER A 11 -22.00 4.53 7.21
N LEU A 12 -21.80 3.70 6.19
CA LEU A 12 -22.05 4.05 4.80
C LEU A 12 -23.44 3.58 4.35
N ASP A 13 -24.26 4.51 3.87
CA ASP A 13 -25.53 4.24 3.17
C ASP A 13 -25.37 4.14 1.64
N ILE A 14 -24.13 4.05 1.16
CA ILE A 14 -23.78 4.02 -0.27
C ILE A 14 -22.99 2.76 -0.60
N THR A 15 -23.08 2.31 -1.85
CA THR A 15 -22.34 1.16 -2.39
C THR A 15 -21.56 1.57 -3.65
N GLY A 16 -20.93 0.58 -4.29
CA GLY A 16 -20.17 0.74 -5.53
C GLY A 16 -18.88 1.53 -5.36
N SER A 17 -18.38 2.06 -6.47
CA SER A 17 -17.15 2.85 -6.60
C SER A 17 -17.07 4.02 -5.62
N ARG A 18 -18.22 4.64 -5.28
CA ARG A 18 -18.27 5.72 -4.29
C ARG A 18 -17.97 5.21 -2.88
N ALA A 19 -18.55 4.08 -2.49
CA ALA A 19 -18.23 3.44 -1.21
C ALA A 19 -16.77 2.98 -1.18
N LEU A 20 -16.30 2.38 -2.28
CA LEU A 20 -14.91 1.93 -2.42
C LEU A 20 -13.92 3.07 -2.13
N ARG A 21 -14.13 4.24 -2.73
CA ARG A 21 -13.27 5.42 -2.49
C ARG A 21 -13.21 5.80 -1.02
N VAL A 22 -14.34 5.78 -0.31
CA VAL A 22 -14.38 6.10 1.13
C VAL A 22 -13.62 5.06 1.94
N LEU A 23 -13.80 3.77 1.65
CA LEU A 23 -13.13 2.68 2.36
C LEU A 23 -11.61 2.70 2.14
N LEU A 24 -11.17 2.94 0.90
CA LEU A 24 -9.76 3.11 0.56
C LEU A 24 -9.15 4.30 1.31
N HIS A 25 -9.83 5.46 1.28
CA HIS A 25 -9.42 6.64 2.03
C HIS A 25 -9.33 6.37 3.53
N ALA A 26 -10.31 5.68 4.12
CA ALA A 26 -10.31 5.33 5.54
C ALA A 26 -9.09 4.46 5.91
N GLY A 27 -8.77 3.44 5.11
CA GLY A 27 -7.59 2.61 5.33
C GLY A 27 -6.29 3.40 5.24
N VAL A 28 -6.11 4.15 4.14
CA VAL A 28 -4.90 4.95 3.89
C VAL A 28 -4.72 6.06 4.95
N SER A 29 -5.81 6.68 5.40
CA SER A 29 -5.78 7.70 6.46
C SER A 29 -5.28 7.14 7.80
N THR A 30 -5.46 5.84 8.06
CA THR A 30 -4.87 5.22 9.26
C THR A 30 -3.39 4.90 9.10
N LEU A 31 -2.93 4.66 7.86
CA LEU A 31 -1.55 4.29 7.57
C LEU A 31 -0.59 5.45 7.85
N TRP A 32 -0.93 6.65 7.37
CA TRP A 32 -0.01 7.80 7.44
C TRP A 32 0.45 8.18 8.85
N PRO A 33 -0.43 8.34 9.86
CA PRO A 33 0.00 8.62 11.23
C PRO A 33 0.91 7.53 11.82
N MET A 34 0.71 6.26 11.47
CA MET A 34 1.55 5.16 11.94
C MET A 34 2.97 5.24 11.36
N LEU A 35 3.09 5.54 10.07
CA LEU A 35 4.38 5.72 9.41
C LEU A 35 5.11 6.95 9.99
N LYS A 36 4.40 8.07 10.09
CA LYS A 36 4.93 9.34 10.59
C LYS A 36 5.41 9.29 12.04
N SER A 37 4.75 8.51 12.89
CA SER A 37 5.12 8.37 14.30
C SER A 37 6.34 7.47 14.55
N THR A 38 6.86 6.80 13.51
CA THR A 38 7.97 5.83 13.67
C THR A 38 9.06 5.97 12.59
N PRO A 39 9.61 7.17 12.34
CA PRO A 39 10.57 7.40 11.25
C PRO A 39 11.83 6.53 11.37
N ASP A 40 12.39 6.37 12.58
CA ASP A 40 13.57 5.52 12.81
C ASP A 40 13.32 4.05 12.44
N ARG A 41 12.10 3.57 12.66
CA ARG A 41 11.69 2.21 12.31
C ARG A 41 11.60 2.04 10.80
N GLN A 42 11.09 3.05 10.09
CA GLN A 42 11.05 3.04 8.62
C GLN A 42 12.48 3.02 8.05
N LEU A 43 13.36 3.89 8.56
CA LEU A 43 14.76 3.94 8.12
C LEU A 43 15.48 2.60 8.35
N SER A 44 15.33 2.01 9.54
CA SER A 44 15.91 0.69 9.87
C SER A 44 15.40 -0.43 8.93
N ALA A 45 14.12 -0.38 8.56
CA ALA A 45 13.53 -1.34 7.61
C ALA A 45 14.12 -1.16 6.20
N TYR A 46 14.32 0.09 5.74
CA TYR A 46 14.99 0.37 4.47
C TYR A 46 16.44 -0.11 4.46
N GLU A 47 17.21 0.17 5.50
CA GLU A 47 18.59 -0.28 5.61
C GLU A 47 18.69 -1.81 5.55
N SER A 48 17.81 -2.52 6.27
CA SER A 48 17.73 -3.97 6.26
C SER A 48 17.41 -4.51 4.85
N THR A 49 16.44 -3.89 4.19
CA THR A 49 16.05 -4.25 2.82
C THR A 49 17.19 -4.02 1.83
N ILE A 50 17.83 -2.85 1.89
CA ILE A 50 18.97 -2.52 1.02
C ILE A 50 20.15 -3.45 1.28
N ALA A 51 20.41 -3.85 2.52
CA ALA A 51 21.47 -4.80 2.83
C ALA A 51 21.24 -6.17 2.18
N VAL A 52 20.01 -6.69 2.22
CA VAL A 52 19.63 -7.95 1.55
C VAL A 52 19.78 -7.80 0.03
N LEU A 53 19.23 -6.74 -0.54
CA LEU A 53 19.31 -6.48 -1.98
C LEU A 53 20.76 -6.30 -2.45
N ARG A 54 21.60 -5.62 -1.67
CA ARG A 54 23.01 -5.43 -1.98
C ARG A 54 23.75 -6.76 -2.03
N ARG A 55 23.58 -7.64 -1.03
CA ARG A 55 24.20 -8.99 -1.02
C ARG A 55 23.85 -9.78 -2.27
N ARG A 56 22.60 -9.71 -2.72
CA ARG A 56 22.15 -10.36 -3.96
C ARG A 56 22.93 -9.86 -5.19
N TRP A 57 23.12 -8.55 -5.32
CA TRP A 57 23.74 -7.95 -6.50
C TRP A 57 25.28 -7.91 -6.46
N GLU A 58 25.90 -8.01 -5.28
CA GLU A 58 27.36 -8.09 -5.11
C GLU A 58 27.95 -9.38 -5.71
N GLY A 59 27.18 -10.47 -5.78
CA GLY A 59 27.63 -11.78 -6.26
C GLY A 59 27.86 -11.90 -7.77
N GLY A 60 27.77 -10.82 -8.55
CA GLY A 60 27.96 -10.85 -10.01
C GLY A 60 26.90 -11.65 -10.77
N GLN A 61 25.75 -11.89 -10.15
CA GLN A 61 24.67 -12.69 -10.70
C GLN A 61 23.96 -11.90 -11.81
N THR A 62 24.28 -12.21 -13.07
CA THR A 62 23.76 -11.51 -14.26
C THR A 62 22.34 -11.95 -14.65
N VAL A 63 21.81 -13.01 -14.04
CA VAL A 63 20.50 -13.56 -14.35
C VAL A 63 19.48 -13.04 -13.35
N CYS A 64 18.43 -12.39 -13.85
CA CYS A 64 17.33 -11.84 -13.06
C CYS A 64 16.39 -12.94 -12.54
N VAL A 65 16.88 -13.79 -11.64
CA VAL A 65 16.09 -14.80 -10.92
C VAL A 65 15.65 -14.23 -9.57
N PRO A 66 14.39 -14.45 -9.12
CA PRO A 66 13.94 -14.02 -7.81
C PRO A 66 14.84 -14.55 -6.68
N ASP A 67 15.27 -13.66 -5.79
CA ASP A 67 15.99 -14.03 -4.58
C ASP A 67 14.99 -14.41 -3.49
N PRO A 68 15.05 -15.63 -2.91
CA PRO A 68 14.07 -16.07 -1.92
C PRO A 68 14.04 -15.20 -0.65
N GLU A 69 15.19 -14.68 -0.20
CA GLU A 69 15.32 -13.85 1.00
C GLU A 69 14.67 -12.47 0.76
N GLY A 70 15.09 -11.78 -0.29
CA GLY A 70 14.50 -10.50 -0.69
C GLY A 70 13.01 -10.61 -1.02
N SER A 71 12.60 -11.67 -1.73
CA SER A 71 11.17 -11.89 -2.03
C SER A 71 10.36 -12.14 -0.76
N ALA A 72 10.93 -12.76 0.27
CA ALA A 72 10.25 -12.99 1.54
C ALA A 72 9.87 -11.71 2.28
N MET A 73 10.71 -10.68 2.17
CA MET A 73 10.49 -9.40 2.83
C MET A 73 9.23 -8.69 2.31
N PHE A 74 8.92 -8.86 1.02
CA PHE A 74 7.75 -8.24 0.40
C PHE A 74 6.48 -9.07 0.55
N ARG A 75 6.58 -10.40 0.64
CA ARG A 75 5.40 -11.29 0.73
C ARG A 75 4.41 -10.93 1.85
N GLN A 76 4.91 -10.55 3.03
CA GLN A 76 4.03 -10.18 4.14
C GLN A 76 3.28 -8.86 3.83
N LEU A 77 4.00 -7.86 3.33
CA LEU A 77 3.40 -6.57 2.95
C LEU A 77 2.39 -6.76 1.82
N ASP A 78 2.72 -7.58 0.82
CA ASP A 78 1.84 -7.91 -0.29
C ASP A 78 0.54 -8.56 0.21
N GLN A 79 0.65 -9.49 1.17
CA GLN A 79 -0.51 -10.14 1.78
C GLN A 79 -1.40 -9.12 2.51
N GLU A 80 -0.81 -8.29 3.38
CA GLU A 80 -1.57 -7.28 4.15
C GLU A 80 -2.29 -6.28 3.24
N VAL A 81 -1.63 -5.84 2.17
CA VAL A 81 -2.22 -4.92 1.17
C VAL A 81 -3.30 -5.62 0.36
N THR A 82 -3.10 -6.88 -0.03
CA THR A 82 -4.09 -7.66 -0.77
C THR A 82 -5.35 -7.89 0.06
N GLU A 83 -5.21 -8.25 1.33
CA GLU A 83 -6.33 -8.41 2.27
C GLU A 83 -7.09 -7.10 2.46
N PHE A 84 -6.36 -5.98 2.59
CA PHE A 84 -6.94 -4.64 2.64
C PHE A 84 -7.80 -4.33 1.40
N LEU A 85 -7.25 -4.52 0.20
CA LEU A 85 -7.95 -4.26 -1.06
C LEU A 85 -9.16 -5.19 -1.25
N GLY A 86 -9.02 -6.46 -0.86
CA GLY A 86 -10.11 -7.43 -0.87
C GLY A 86 -11.27 -7.03 0.05
N LEU A 87 -10.95 -6.59 1.27
CA LEU A 87 -11.95 -6.12 2.23
C LEU A 87 -12.68 -4.87 1.73
N CYS A 88 -11.96 -3.91 1.16
CA CYS A 88 -12.56 -2.73 0.54
C CYS A 88 -13.56 -3.13 -0.54
N ALA A 89 -13.15 -3.96 -1.51
CA ALA A 89 -14.02 -4.40 -2.61
C ALA A 89 -15.25 -5.19 -2.13
N GLN A 90 -15.06 -6.07 -1.16
CA GLN A 90 -16.15 -6.83 -0.55
C GLN A 90 -17.19 -5.91 0.12
N ARG A 91 -16.73 -4.92 0.88
CA ARG A 91 -17.59 -4.02 1.64
C ARG A 91 -18.26 -2.96 0.77
N SER A 92 -17.65 -2.57 -0.35
CA SER A 92 -18.27 -1.66 -1.32
C SER A 92 -19.19 -2.33 -2.33
N GLY A 93 -19.13 -3.66 -2.49
CA GLY A 93 -19.86 -4.36 -3.56
C GLY A 93 -19.28 -4.04 -4.93
N THR A 94 -17.95 -4.01 -5.04
CA THR A 94 -17.23 -3.77 -6.30
C THR A 94 -16.32 -4.94 -6.62
N GLN A 95 -15.92 -5.06 -7.87
CA GLN A 95 -14.88 -5.97 -8.33
C GLN A 95 -13.69 -5.20 -8.91
N TRP A 96 -12.49 -5.66 -8.60
CA TRP A 96 -11.26 -5.15 -9.23
C TRP A 96 -11.21 -5.59 -10.70
N LEU A 97 -10.82 -4.66 -11.59
CA LEU A 97 -10.65 -4.89 -13.02
C LEU A 97 -9.35 -5.63 -13.35
N GLU A 98 -8.38 -5.55 -12.45
CA GLU A 98 -7.07 -6.16 -12.57
C GLU A 98 -6.86 -7.17 -11.43
N PRO A 99 -5.92 -8.11 -11.56
CA PRO A 99 -5.51 -8.97 -10.45
C PRO A 99 -5.13 -8.12 -9.22
N VAL A 100 -5.70 -8.47 -8.06
CA VAL A 100 -5.55 -7.67 -6.82
C VAL A 100 -4.10 -7.57 -6.36
N ASP A 101 -3.29 -8.57 -6.66
CA ASP A 101 -1.84 -8.62 -6.43
C ASP A 101 -1.09 -7.57 -7.26
N ALA A 102 -1.50 -7.34 -8.51
CA ALA A 102 -0.93 -6.26 -9.33
C ALA A 102 -1.27 -4.88 -8.76
N ILE A 103 -2.51 -4.70 -8.28
CA ILE A 103 -2.95 -3.47 -7.62
C ILE A 103 -2.20 -3.25 -6.29
N ALA A 104 -1.99 -4.32 -5.52
CA ALA A 104 -1.25 -4.30 -4.27
C ALA A 104 0.22 -3.89 -4.50
N ALA A 105 0.87 -4.47 -5.51
CA ALA A 105 2.24 -4.12 -5.88
C ALA A 105 2.38 -2.64 -6.27
N TYR A 106 1.41 -2.09 -7.01
CA TYR A 106 1.36 -0.66 -7.34
C TYR A 106 1.23 0.20 -6.08
N LEU A 107 0.25 -0.12 -5.21
CA LEU A 107 0.02 0.60 -3.97
C LEU A 107 1.28 0.63 -3.12
N LEU A 108 1.91 -0.53 -2.90
CA LEU A 108 3.12 -0.65 -2.12
C LEU A 108 4.26 0.17 -2.71
N ALA A 109 4.48 0.12 -4.03
CA ALA A 109 5.52 0.91 -4.69
C ALA A 109 5.33 2.42 -4.48
N VAL A 110 4.10 2.92 -4.61
CA VAL A 110 3.78 4.34 -4.38
C VAL A 110 4.04 4.74 -2.92
N ILE A 111 3.56 3.95 -1.96
CA ILE A 111 3.77 4.22 -0.53
C ILE A 111 5.26 4.21 -0.17
N GLN A 112 6.02 3.22 -0.66
CA GLN A 112 7.46 3.13 -0.39
C GLN A 112 8.23 4.34 -0.94
N GLY A 113 7.91 4.78 -2.17
CA GLY A 113 8.51 5.97 -2.76
C GLY A 113 8.15 7.25 -2.00
N MET A 114 6.88 7.38 -1.58
CA MET A 114 6.39 8.51 -0.79
C MET A 114 7.12 8.60 0.57
N VAL A 115 7.20 7.49 1.31
CA VAL A 115 7.86 7.46 2.64
C VAL A 115 9.35 7.77 2.52
N LEU A 116 10.05 7.22 1.52
CA LEU A 116 11.46 7.54 1.28
C LEU A 116 11.68 9.03 1.03
N ARG A 117 10.80 9.66 0.24
CA ARG A 117 10.88 11.10 -0.02
C ARG A 117 10.59 11.90 1.25
N TRP A 118 9.54 11.55 1.97
CA TRP A 118 9.17 12.23 3.22
C TRP A 118 10.27 12.14 4.29
N LEU A 119 10.97 11.01 4.40
CA LEU A 119 12.12 10.88 5.29
C LEU A 119 13.25 11.88 4.95
N ALA A 120 13.30 12.39 3.72
CA ALA A 120 14.29 13.35 3.27
C ALA A 120 13.83 14.81 3.39
N ASP A 121 12.57 15.12 3.08
CA ASP A 121 12.05 16.50 3.02
C ASP A 121 11.08 16.87 4.16
N CYS A 122 10.59 15.89 4.94
CA CYS A 122 9.59 16.03 5.99
C CYS A 122 8.29 16.72 5.54
N ASP A 123 7.96 16.66 4.24
CA ASP A 123 6.79 17.32 3.69
C ASP A 123 5.52 16.47 3.83
N ASP A 124 4.78 16.72 4.91
CA ASP A 124 3.52 16.04 5.19
C ASP A 124 2.42 16.39 4.18
N GLU A 125 2.41 17.63 3.69
CA GLU A 125 1.35 18.11 2.78
C GLU A 125 1.43 17.39 1.45
N ILE A 126 2.64 17.30 0.88
CA ILE A 126 2.88 16.54 -0.35
C ILE A 126 2.58 15.06 -0.15
N SER A 127 2.94 14.49 1.01
CA SER A 127 2.65 13.09 1.32
C SER A 127 1.14 12.81 1.33
N LEU A 128 0.34 13.69 1.94
CA LEU A 128 -1.12 13.57 1.95
C LEU A 128 -1.72 13.69 0.55
N VAL A 129 -1.21 14.60 -0.29
CA VAL A 129 -1.65 14.71 -1.69
C VAL A 129 -1.40 13.42 -2.46
N VAL A 130 -0.22 12.80 -2.30
CA VAL A 130 0.11 11.51 -2.94
C VAL A 130 -0.86 10.40 -2.49
N LEU A 131 -1.25 10.38 -1.22
CA LEU A 131 -2.22 9.40 -0.71
C LEU A 131 -3.62 9.61 -1.28
N ASP A 132 -4.08 10.86 -1.42
CA ASP A 132 -5.37 11.19 -2.03
C ASP A 132 -5.41 10.84 -3.52
N ASP A 133 -4.32 11.09 -4.24
CA ASP A 133 -4.15 10.71 -5.64
C ASP A 133 -4.14 9.19 -5.80
N LEU A 134 -3.46 8.48 -4.90
CA LEU A 134 -3.44 7.02 -4.87
C LEU A 134 -4.86 6.46 -4.68
N VAL A 135 -5.62 6.96 -3.70
CA VAL A 135 -7.01 6.54 -3.47
C VAL A 135 -7.88 6.82 -4.70
N SER A 136 -7.72 8.00 -5.31
CA SER A 136 -8.48 8.40 -6.49
C SER A 136 -8.17 7.48 -7.68
N TYR A 137 -6.91 7.19 -7.94
CA TYR A 137 -6.48 6.28 -8.99
C TYR A 137 -6.98 4.85 -8.76
N LEU A 138 -6.81 4.30 -7.56
CA LEU A 138 -7.26 2.94 -7.24
C LEU A 138 -8.77 2.79 -7.42
N SER A 139 -9.55 3.82 -7.10
CA SER A 139 -11.01 3.80 -7.31
C SER A 139 -11.39 3.63 -8.79
N THR A 140 -10.53 4.01 -9.74
CA THR A 140 -10.76 3.80 -11.18
C THR A 140 -10.48 2.37 -11.64
N LYS A 141 -9.85 1.55 -10.80
CA LYS A 141 -9.48 0.16 -11.09
C LYS A 141 -10.55 -0.85 -10.69
N ALA A 142 -11.75 -0.39 -10.32
CA ALA A 142 -12.84 -1.24 -9.93
C ALA A 142 -14.15 -0.83 -10.60
N VAL A 143 -15.08 -1.77 -10.70
CA VAL A 143 -16.44 -1.54 -11.20
C VAL A 143 -17.45 -2.09 -10.21
N ASP A 144 -18.65 -1.51 -10.24
CA ASP A 144 -19.79 -1.96 -9.44
C ASP A 144 -20.22 -3.36 -9.87
N LEU A 145 -20.69 -4.18 -8.91
CA LEU A 145 -21.27 -5.50 -9.14
C LEU A 145 -22.76 -5.43 -9.51
#